data_AF-A0A442GBH9-F1
#
_entry.id   AF-A0A442GBH9-F1
#
_cell.length_a   1.000
_cell.length_b   1.000
_cell.length_c   1.000
_cell.angle_alpha   90.00
_cell.angle_beta   90.00
_cell.angle_gamma   90.00
#
_symmetry.space_group_name_H-M   'P 1'
#
loop_
_entity.id
_entity.type
_entity.pdbx_description
1 polymer ?
#
loop_
_entity_poly.entity_id
_entity_poly.type
_entity_poly.pdbx_seq_one_letter_code
_entity_poly.pdbx_strand_id
1 'polypeptide(L)' 'EPIFCIAGIWRDTPEVGEAFTMLTMEPGPDIAPYHDRQIVILDRSAWADWLDPSVSAKSLIKALPPGTLQVEQVG' A
#
# COMPACT_ATOMS: atom_id res chain seq x y z
N GLU A 1 1.62 -14.67 -3.37
CA GLU A 1 3.06 -14.59 -3.05
C GLU A 1 3.25 -14.66 -1.53
N PRO A 2 4.40 -15.11 -1.00
CA PRO A 2 4.61 -15.19 0.45
C PRO A 2 4.70 -13.81 1.12
N ILE A 3 4.89 -12.74 0.35
CA ILE A 3 4.97 -11.36 0.82
C ILE A 3 4.28 -10.41 -0.19
N PHE A 4 3.82 -9.26 0.28
CA PHE A 4 3.35 -8.15 -0.54
C PHE A 4 3.99 -6.83 -0.07
N CYS A 5 3.98 -5.80 -0.92
CA CYS A 5 4.59 -4.51 -0.62
C CYS A 5 3.53 -3.45 -0.33
N ILE A 6 3.77 -2.63 0.71
CA ILE A 6 2.94 -1.51 1.09
C ILE A 6 3.69 -0.23 0.72
N ALA A 7 3.04 0.66 -0.05
CA ALA A 7 3.63 1.95 -0.36
C ALA A 7 3.74 2.80 0.91
N GLY A 8 4.92 3.36 1.14
CA GLY A 8 5.21 4.15 2.34
C GLY A 8 6.23 5.23 2.07
N ILE A 9 6.22 6.26 2.91
CA ILE A 9 7.23 7.31 2.93
C ILE A 9 7.97 7.28 4.25
N TRP A 10 9.20 7.75 4.26
CA TRP A 10 10.00 7.88 5.45
C TRP A 10 10.70 9.23 5.49
N ARG A 11 11.06 9.68 6.68
CA ARG A 11 11.94 10.82 6.90
C ARG A 11 12.64 10.69 8.24
N ASP A 12 13.83 11.27 8.34
CA ASP A 12 14.47 11.52 9.64
C ASP A 12 13.78 12.73 10.33
N THR A 13 13.53 12.63 11.63
CA THR A 13 12.98 13.73 12.43
C THR A 13 13.81 13.98 13.68
N PRO A 14 13.94 15.25 14.12
CA PRO A 14 14.69 15.57 15.34
C PRO A 14 14.17 14.90 16.61
N GLU A 15 12.88 14.58 16.68
CA GLU A 15 12.22 14.08 17.88
C GLU A 15 12.35 12.56 18.05
N VAL A 16 12.30 11.80 16.94
CA VAL A 16 12.22 10.32 16.98
C VAL A 16 13.21 9.61 16.05
N GLY A 17 14.00 10.34 15.27
CA GLY A 17 14.93 9.78 14.28
C GLY A 17 14.21 9.32 13.02
N GLU A 18 14.69 8.22 12.42
CA GLU A 18 14.11 7.64 11.22
C GLU A 18 12.70 7.09 11.49
N ALA A 19 11.70 7.70 10.86
CA ALA A 19 10.31 7.30 10.97
C ALA A 19 9.69 7.07 9.59
N PHE A 20 8.79 6.10 9.49
CA PHE A 20 8.03 5.82 8.27
C PHE A 20 6.53 5.81 8.53
N THR A 21 5.75 5.94 7.46
CA THR A 21 4.31 5.75 7.50
C THR A 21 3.84 5.02 6.24
N MET A 22 2.75 4.27 6.39
CA MET A 22 2.08 3.60 5.28
C MET A 22 1.11 4.57 4.62
N LEU A 23 1.15 4.65 3.29
CA LEU A 23 0.14 5.39 2.55
C LEU A 23 -1.18 4.62 2.56
N THR A 24 -2.26 5.37 2.50
CA THR A 24 -3.62 4.84 2.49
C THR A 24 -4.44 5.51 1.39
N MET A 25 -5.49 4.83 0.96
CA MET A 25 -6.42 5.25 -0.09
C MET A 25 -7.83 4.75 0.22
N GLU A 26 -8.81 5.13 -0.60
CA GLU A 26 -10.13 4.51 -0.61
C GLU A 26 -10.01 2.98 -0.81
N PRO A 27 -10.87 2.18 -0.18
CA PRO A 27 -10.75 0.74 -0.21
C PRO A 27 -11.07 0.17 -1.59
N GLY A 28 -10.31 -0.84 -1.99
CA GLY A 28 -10.65 -1.70 -3.10
C GLY A 28 -11.81 -2.65 -2.77
N PRO A 29 -12.32 -3.38 -3.77
CA PRO A 29 -13.51 -4.22 -3.65
C PRO A 29 -13.40 -5.30 -2.56
N ASP A 30 -12.20 -5.83 -2.31
CA ASP A 30 -11.98 -6.89 -1.31
C ASP A 30 -11.96 -6.34 0.13
N ILE A 31 -11.72 -5.02 0.33
CA ILE A 31 -11.63 -4.38 1.66
C ILE A 31 -12.86 -3.54 1.98
N ALA A 32 -13.53 -2.98 0.97
CA ALA A 32 -14.68 -2.10 1.12
C ALA A 32 -15.81 -2.66 2.02
N PRO A 33 -16.08 -3.98 2.07
CA PRO A 33 -17.07 -4.52 3.01
C PRO A 33 -16.70 -4.38 4.50
N TYR A 34 -15.44 -4.12 4.82
CA TYR A 34 -14.89 -4.18 6.18
C TYR A 34 -14.43 -2.82 6.72
N HIS A 35 -13.92 -1.92 5.86
CA HIS A 35 -13.38 -0.62 6.27
C HIS A 35 -13.46 0.41 5.14
N ASP A 36 -13.59 1.68 5.53
CA ASP A 36 -13.59 2.86 4.63
C ASP A 36 -12.20 3.33 4.17
N ARG A 37 -11.13 2.63 4.57
CA ARG A 37 -9.74 3.03 4.29
C ARG A 37 -8.86 1.80 4.18
N GLN A 38 -7.99 1.81 3.18
CA GLN A 38 -7.08 0.71 2.87
C GLN A 38 -5.64 1.22 2.73
N ILE A 39 -4.67 0.40 3.13
CA ILE A 39 -3.25 0.61 2.81
C ILE A 39 -2.97 0.43 1.32
N VAL A 40 -2.12 1.26 0.73
CA VAL A 40 -1.75 1.11 -0.69
C VAL A 40 -0.86 -0.13 -0.85
N ILE A 41 -1.42 -1.20 -1.40
CA ILE A 41 -0.67 -2.41 -1.74
C ILE A 41 -0.19 -2.29 -3.19
N LEU A 42 1.12 -2.47 -3.41
CA LEU A 42 1.74 -2.38 -4.73
C LEU A 42 1.75 -3.74 -5.42
N ASP A 43 1.34 -3.76 -6.69
CA ASP A 43 1.55 -4.90 -7.57
C ASP A 43 3.05 -5.24 -7.66
N ARG A 44 3.37 -6.53 -7.80
CA ARG A 44 4.76 -7.01 -7.84
C ARG A 44 5.61 -6.31 -8.90
N SER A 45 5.03 -5.98 -10.04
CA SER A 45 5.71 -5.27 -11.13
C SER A 45 6.07 -3.82 -10.79
N ALA A 46 5.36 -3.21 -9.83
CA ALA A 46 5.50 -1.80 -9.46
C ALA A 46 6.49 -1.54 -8.31
N TRP A 47 7.11 -2.58 -7.74
CA TRP A 47 7.95 -2.42 -6.55
C TRP A 47 9.18 -1.55 -6.81
N ALA A 48 9.86 -1.75 -7.95
CA ALA A 48 11.02 -0.93 -8.32
C ALA A 48 10.58 0.50 -8.67
N ASP A 49 9.49 0.63 -9.42
CA ASP A 49 8.93 1.91 -9.83
C ASP A 49 8.52 2.78 -8.63
N TRP A 50 8.08 2.18 -7.52
CA TRP A 50 7.79 2.92 -6.28
C TRP A 50 9.00 3.66 -5.71
N LEU A 51 10.21 3.10 -5.91
CA LEU A 51 11.45 3.67 -5.42
C LEU A 51 12.13 4.59 -6.45
N ASP A 52 11.60 4.66 -7.68
CA ASP A 52 12.13 5.52 -8.75
C ASP A 52 11.48 6.91 -8.69
N PRO A 53 12.23 7.98 -8.37
CA PRO A 53 11.69 9.34 -8.28
C PRO A 53 11.24 9.92 -9.63
N SER A 54 11.59 9.29 -10.75
CA SER A 54 11.12 9.68 -12.09
C SER A 54 9.70 9.16 -12.39
N VAL A 55 9.24 8.15 -11.66
CA VAL A 55 7.89 7.60 -11.80
C VAL A 55 6.93 8.35 -10.88
N SER A 56 5.77 8.74 -11.41
CA SER A 56 4.76 9.41 -10.60
C SER A 56 4.10 8.44 -9.63
N ALA A 57 4.15 8.73 -8.33
CA ALA A 57 3.41 7.95 -7.33
C ALA A 57 1.90 7.82 -7.67
N LYS A 58 1.30 8.83 -8.32
CA LYS A 58 -0.12 8.82 -8.73
C LYS A 58 -0.45 7.69 -9.71
N SER A 59 0.48 7.24 -10.54
CA SER A 59 0.22 6.11 -11.46
C SER A 59 0.30 4.75 -10.77
N LEU A 60 0.89 4.69 -9.57
CA LEU A 60 1.09 3.47 -8.80
C LEU A 60 0.03 3.27 -7.71
N ILE A 61 -0.51 4.36 -7.16
CA ILE A 61 -1.54 4.34 -6.11
C ILE A 61 -2.90 4.05 -6.74
N LYS A 62 -3.33 2.79 -6.67
CA LYS A 62 -4.63 2.32 -7.18
C LYS A 62 -5.11 1.08 -6.44
N ALA A 63 -6.42 0.83 -6.48
CA ALA A 63 -7.00 -0.36 -5.90
C ALA A 63 -6.56 -1.60 -6.69
N LEU A 64 -6.36 -2.71 -5.98
CA LEU A 64 -6.14 -4.00 -6.60
C LEU A 64 -7.43 -4.52 -7.25
N PRO A 65 -7.36 -5.32 -8.32
CA PRO A 65 -8.53 -5.98 -8.88
C PRO A 65 -9.27 -6.84 -7.83
N PRO A 66 -10.59 -7.06 -7.99
CA PRO A 66 -11.33 -7.98 -7.13
C PRO A 66 -10.72 -9.37 -7.08
N GLY A 67 -10.74 -10.00 -5.90
CA GLY A 67 -10.20 -11.35 -5.68
C GLY A 67 -8.67 -11.40 -5.55
N THR A 68 -8.00 -10.26 -5.42
CA THR A 68 -6.55 -10.23 -5.17
C THR A 68 -6.25 -10.59 -3.73
N LEU A 69 -7.09 -10.14 -2.79
CA LEU A 69 -6.95 -10.46 -1.37
C LEU A 69 -7.91 -11.59 -0.99
N GLN A 70 -7.38 -12.66 -0.41
CA GLN A 70 -8.19 -13.70 0.21
C GLN A 70 -8.44 -13.30 1.67
N VAL A 71 -9.70 -13.06 1.99
CA VAL A 71 -10.12 -12.63 3.33
C VAL A 71 -10.71 -13.82 4.07
N GLU A 72 -10.23 -14.08 5.28
CA GLU A 72 -10.73 -15.12 6.17
C GLU A 72 -11.01 -14.52 7.55
N GLN A 73 -12.15 -14.88 8.15
CA GLN A 73 -12.44 -14.53 9.53
C GLN A 73 -11.62 -15.45 10.45
N VAL A 74 -10.77 -14.86 11.28
CA VAL A 74 -9.99 -15.58 12.30
C VAL A 74 -10.61 -15.36 13.69
N GLY A 75 -10.85 -16.43 14.43
CA GLY A 75 -11.46 -16.40 15.77
C GLY A 75 -11.98 -17.75 16.24
#